data_AF-A0A1F9UBV7-F1
#
_entry.id   AF-A0A1F9UBV7-F1
#
_cell.length_a   1.000
_cell.length_b   1.000
_cell.length_c   1.000
_cell.angle_alpha   90.00
_cell.angle_beta   90.00
_cell.angle_gamma   90.00
#
_symmetry.space_group_name_H-M   'P 1'
#
loop_
_entity.id
_entity.type
_entity.pdbx_description
1 polymer ?
#
loop_
_entity_poly.entity_id
_entity_poly.type
_entity_poly.pdbx_seq_one_letter_code
_entity_poly.pdbx_strand_id
1 'polypeptide(L)'
;MRGKRRKGRGTTLRQYLREEMEDPEYQRLYEEAGIELRVALEITKAREAAKMSQRKLADAIKTKQQTVSRIERGAQNVTIETLDRIARALHRNLQVRFI
;
A
#
# COMPACT_ATOMS: atom_id res chain seq x y z
N MET A 1 -20.48 -28.82 -18.89
CA MET A 1 -21.27 -28.76 -17.64
C MET A 1 -20.44 -28.07 -16.55
N ARG A 2 -20.77 -26.82 -16.19
CA ARG A 2 -20.10 -26.12 -15.08
C ARG A 2 -20.67 -26.63 -13.76
N GLY A 3 -19.85 -27.39 -13.03
CA GLY A 3 -20.22 -28.03 -11.76
C GLY A 3 -20.66 -27.02 -10.70
N LYS A 4 -21.70 -27.40 -9.96
CA LYS A 4 -22.36 -26.64 -8.88
C LYS A 4 -21.34 -26.02 -7.90
N ARG A 5 -21.32 -24.69 -7.79
CA ARG A 5 -20.60 -23.95 -6.73
C ARG A 5 -21.25 -24.22 -5.37
N ARG A 6 -20.55 -24.93 -4.48
CA ARG A 6 -20.95 -25.13 -3.07
C ARG A 6 -20.77 -23.82 -2.30
N LYS A 7 -21.85 -23.33 -1.66
CA LYS A 7 -21.81 -22.30 -0.62
C LYS A 7 -21.04 -22.83 0.60
N GLY A 8 -19.97 -22.17 1.02
CA GLY A 8 -19.34 -22.38 2.33
C GLY A 8 -17.83 -22.14 2.36
N ARG A 9 -17.41 -21.13 3.14
CA ARG A 9 -16.06 -20.53 3.29
C ARG A 9 -15.65 -19.64 2.12
N GLY A 10 -15.82 -18.33 2.31
CA GLY A 10 -15.23 -17.35 1.41
C GLY A 10 -13.72 -17.60 1.32
N THR A 11 -13.21 -17.67 0.09
CA THR A 11 -11.78 -17.74 -0.19
C THR A 11 -11.10 -16.60 0.58
N THR A 12 -10.06 -16.89 1.35
CA THR A 12 -9.34 -15.81 2.04
C THR A 12 -8.74 -14.87 1.00
N LEU A 13 -8.61 -13.57 1.31
CA LEU A 13 -7.97 -12.61 0.40
C LEU A 13 -6.61 -13.13 -0.10
N ARG A 14 -5.85 -13.79 0.79
CA ARG A 14 -4.56 -14.42 0.46
C ARG A 14 -4.66 -15.59 -0.52
N GLN A 15 -5.75 -16.34 -0.49
CA GLN A 15 -5.96 -17.47 -1.38
C GLN A 15 -6.47 -17.00 -2.74
N TYR A 16 -7.39 -16.03 -2.76
CA TYR A 16 -7.84 -15.36 -3.98
C TYR A 16 -6.68 -14.68 -4.72
N LEU A 17 -5.87 -13.88 -4.03
CA LEU A 17 -4.71 -13.21 -4.65
C LEU A 17 -3.67 -14.20 -5.19
N ARG A 18 -3.50 -15.37 -4.56
CA ARG A 18 -2.56 -16.39 -5.04
C ARG A 18 -3.01 -16.98 -6.37
N GLU A 19 -4.30 -17.28 -6.49
CA GLU A 19 -4.91 -17.84 -7.70
C GLU A 19 -4.86 -16.83 -8.86
N GLU A 20 -5.07 -15.54 -8.58
CA GLU A 20 -4.98 -14.48 -9.59
C GLU A 20 -3.52 -14.16 -9.99
N MET A 21 -2.55 -14.28 -9.08
CA MET A 21 -1.11 -14.08 -9.36
C MET A 21 -0.47 -15.17 -10.24
N GLU A 22 -1.19 -16.24 -10.59
CA GLU A 22 -0.72 -17.23 -11.58
C GLU A 22 -0.98 -16.79 -13.03
N ASP A 23 -1.82 -15.76 -13.24
CA ASP A 23 -2.06 -15.17 -14.56
C ASP A 23 -0.91 -14.19 -14.91
N PRO A 24 -0.16 -14.40 -16.01
CA PRO A 24 0.91 -13.50 -16.44
C PRO A 24 0.44 -12.06 -16.73
N GLU A 25 -0.81 -11.87 -17.19
CA GLU A 25 -1.39 -10.55 -17.41
C GLU A 25 -1.67 -9.85 -16.08
N TYR A 26 -2.13 -10.61 -15.08
CA TYR A 26 -2.33 -10.10 -13.71
C TYR A 26 -0.99 -9.84 -13.01
N GLN A 27 0.02 -10.68 -13.19
CA GLN A 27 1.38 -10.43 -12.69
C GLN A 27 1.96 -9.15 -13.30
N ARG A 28 1.81 -8.97 -14.61
CA ARG A 28 2.23 -7.75 -15.28
C ARG A 28 1.44 -6.55 -14.78
N LEU A 29 0.12 -6.64 -14.63
CA LEU A 29 -0.71 -5.59 -14.05
C LEU A 29 -0.43 -5.33 -12.57
N TYR A 30 0.13 -6.30 -11.84
CA TYR A 30 0.57 -6.19 -10.45
C TYR A 30 1.97 -5.56 -10.34
N GLU A 31 2.88 -5.90 -11.26
CA GLU A 31 4.15 -5.21 -11.47
C GLU A 31 3.93 -3.77 -11.95
N GLU A 32 2.91 -3.59 -12.79
CA GLU A 32 2.37 -2.31 -13.25
C GLU A 32 1.36 -1.70 -12.26
N ALA A 33 1.00 -2.35 -11.12
CA ALA A 33 -0.05 -1.90 -10.17
C ALA A 33 0.29 -0.59 -9.43
N GLY A 34 1.24 0.15 -9.97
CA GLY A 34 1.49 1.53 -9.68
C GLY A 34 2.70 1.65 -8.79
N ILE A 35 3.60 2.54 -9.19
CA ILE A 35 4.59 3.09 -8.28
C ILE A 35 3.91 3.60 -6.99
N GLU A 36 2.66 4.06 -7.11
CA GLU A 36 1.77 4.51 -6.04
C GLU A 36 1.49 3.40 -5.02
N LEU A 37 1.14 2.19 -5.45
CA LEU A 37 0.85 1.08 -4.53
C LEU A 37 2.12 0.62 -3.81
N ARG A 38 3.25 0.51 -4.53
CA ARG A 38 4.54 0.18 -3.91
C ARG A 38 4.94 1.20 -2.86
N VAL A 39 4.85 2.49 -3.19
CA VAL A 39 5.13 3.59 -2.26
C VAL A 39 4.18 3.55 -1.06
N ALA A 40 2.89 3.31 -1.28
CA ALA A 40 1.88 3.21 -0.22
C ALA A 40 2.19 2.09 0.78
N LEU A 41 2.60 0.92 0.29
CA LEU A 41 2.98 -0.22 1.12
C LEU A 41 4.24 0.08 1.94
N GLU A 42 5.26 0.70 1.35
CA GLU A 42 6.48 1.06 2.07
C GLU A 42 6.23 2.11 3.16
N ILE A 43 5.38 3.10 2.90
CA ILE A 43 4.94 4.07 3.92
C ILE A 43 4.21 3.37 5.07
N THR A 44 3.30 2.45 4.74
CA THR A 44 2.51 1.71 5.75
C THR A 44 3.41 0.89 6.66
N LYS A 45 4.35 0.12 6.07
CA LYS A 45 5.33 -0.68 6.82
C LYS A 45 6.20 0.20 7.72
N ALA A 46 6.70 1.31 7.20
CA ALA A 46 7.52 2.24 7.96
C ALA A 46 6.75 2.86 9.13
N ARG A 47 5.48 3.24 8.93
CA ARG A 47 4.60 3.77 9.98
C ARG A 47 4.36 2.76 11.09
N GLU A 48 4.07 1.51 10.73
CA GLU A 48 3.82 0.44 11.69
C GLU A 48 5.08 0.09 12.49
N ALA A 49 6.24 0.06 11.85
CA ALA A 49 7.53 -0.09 12.53
C ALA A 49 7.81 1.05 13.53
N ALA A 50 7.37 2.27 13.21
CA ALA A 50 7.43 3.42 14.12
C ALA A 50 6.34 3.41 15.21
N LYS A 51 5.46 2.39 15.25
CA LYS A 51 4.32 2.28 16.18
C LYS A 51 3.39 3.49 16.17
N MET A 52 3.25 4.13 15.01
CA MET A 52 2.36 5.28 14.82
C MET A 52 1.03 4.86 14.23
N SER A 53 -0.07 5.41 14.73
CA SER A 53 -1.36 5.31 14.03
C SER A 53 -1.39 6.25 12.82
N GLN A 54 -2.30 6.02 11.87
CA GLN A 54 -2.51 6.95 10.75
C GLN A 54 -2.81 8.37 11.23
N ARG A 55 -3.53 8.51 12.35
CA ARG A 55 -3.81 9.81 12.97
C ARG A 55 -2.54 10.47 13.50
N LYS A 56 -1.70 9.73 14.24
CA LYS A 56 -0.41 10.25 14.75
C LYS A 56 0.52 10.70 13.62
N LEU A 57 0.60 9.91 12.54
CA LEU A 57 1.40 10.30 11.37
C LEU A 57 0.83 11.57 10.72
N ALA A 58 -0.50 11.64 10.58
CA ALA A 58 -1.16 12.80 10.00
C ALA A 58 -0.87 14.08 10.81
N ASP A 59 -0.91 13.99 12.14
CA ASP A 59 -0.61 15.11 13.03
C ASP A 59 0.86 15.54 12.91
N ALA A 60 1.79 14.58 12.82
CA ALA A 60 3.22 14.85 12.65
C ALA A 60 3.55 15.57 11.33
N ILE A 61 2.86 15.23 10.24
CA ILE A 61 3.06 15.87 8.92
C ILE A 61 2.06 17.00 8.63
N LYS A 62 1.30 17.43 9.65
CA LYS A 62 0.30 18.52 9.58
C LYS A 62 -0.73 18.31 8.45
N THR A 63 -1.35 17.13 8.40
CA THR A 63 -2.42 16.80 7.46
C THR A 63 -3.60 16.10 8.15
N LYS A 64 -4.64 15.74 7.38
CA LYS A 64 -5.81 15.00 7.87
C LYS A 64 -5.53 13.49 7.85
N GLN A 65 -6.06 12.74 8.82
CA GLN A 65 -5.94 11.27 8.83
C GLN A 65 -6.48 10.63 7.55
N GLN A 66 -7.55 11.18 6.97
CA GLN A 66 -8.09 10.75 5.67
C GLN A 66 -7.08 10.89 4.52
N THR A 67 -6.19 11.89 4.58
CA THR A 67 -5.12 12.04 3.60
C THR A 67 -4.12 10.90 3.74
N VAL A 68 -3.65 10.61 4.95
CA VAL A 68 -2.74 9.48 5.21
C VAL A 68 -3.39 8.15 4.78
N SER A 69 -4.66 7.94 5.08
CA SER A 69 -5.41 6.75 4.63
C SER A 69 -5.50 6.65 3.10
N ARG A 70 -5.65 7.75 2.37
CA ARG A 70 -5.61 7.74 0.89
C ARG A 70 -4.21 7.45 0.36
N ILE A 71 -3.15 7.99 1.00
CA ILE A 71 -1.76 7.69 0.67
C ILE A 71 -1.47 6.20 0.85
N GLU A 72 -1.79 5.63 2.01
CA GLU A 72 -1.51 4.22 2.34
C GLU A 72 -2.35 3.23 1.52
N ARG A 73 -3.39 3.68 0.82
CA ARG A 73 -4.16 2.88 -0.13
C ARG A 73 -3.68 3.03 -1.59
N GLY A 74 -2.67 3.84 -1.85
CA GLY A 74 -2.24 4.17 -3.21
C GLY A 74 -3.30 4.94 -4.02
N ALA A 75 -4.27 5.57 -3.34
CA ALA A 75 -5.42 6.22 -3.97
C ALA A 75 -5.16 7.68 -4.38
N GLN A 76 -3.90 8.13 -4.35
CA GLN A 76 -3.48 9.45 -4.82
C GLN A 76 -1.96 9.48 -5.06
N ASN A 77 -1.54 10.36 -5.97
CA ASN A 77 -0.13 10.70 -6.15
C ASN A 77 0.40 11.49 -4.93
N VAL A 78 1.65 11.25 -4.59
CA VAL A 78 2.37 11.95 -3.51
C VAL A 78 3.60 12.62 -4.09
N THR A 79 3.85 13.86 -3.66
CA THR A 79 5.05 14.59 -4.07
C THR A 79 6.27 14.04 -3.33
N ILE A 80 7.46 14.19 -3.92
CA ILE A 80 8.74 13.84 -3.28
C ILE A 80 8.89 14.58 -1.94
N GLU A 81 8.48 15.86 -1.87
CA GLU A 81 8.47 16.63 -0.63
C GLU A 81 7.58 15.99 0.47
N THR A 82 6.42 15.47 0.08
CA THR A 82 5.54 14.76 1.03
C THR A 82 6.16 13.44 1.49
N LEU A 83 6.83 12.72 0.59
CA LEU A 83 7.59 11.53 0.96
C LEU A 83 8.70 11.84 1.95
N ASP A 84 9.44 12.92 1.76
CA ASP A 84 10.50 13.34 2.69
C ASP A 84 9.94 13.73 4.07
N ARG A 85 8.83 14.49 4.11
CA ARG A 85 8.15 14.82 5.38
C ARG A 85 7.68 13.58 6.13
N ILE A 86 7.11 12.60 5.41
CA ILE A 86 6.71 11.31 5.98
C ILE A 86 7.93 10.58 6.54
N ALA A 87 9.01 10.46 5.76
CA ALA A 87 10.23 9.80 6.20
C ALA A 87 10.78 10.43 7.50
N ARG A 88 10.89 11.77 7.55
CA ARG A 88 11.34 12.50 8.74
C ARG A 88 10.42 12.28 9.95
N ALA A 89 9.11 12.34 9.76
CA ALA A 89 8.13 12.08 10.82
C ALA A 89 8.22 10.64 11.38
N LEU A 90 8.73 9.71 10.59
CA LEU A 90 8.97 8.31 10.96
C LEU A 90 10.41 8.06 11.44
N HIS A 91 11.22 9.11 11.62
CA HIS A 91 12.65 9.03 11.97
C HIS A 91 13.46 8.19 10.96
N ARG A 92 13.18 8.36 9.67
CA ARG A 92 13.85 7.73 8.53
C ARG A 92 14.34 8.78 7.53
N ASN A 93 15.14 8.34 6.57
CA ASN A 93 15.57 9.14 5.42
C ASN A 93 14.94 8.62 4.14
N LEU A 94 14.52 9.52 3.25
CA LEU A 94 14.06 9.15 1.91
C LEU A 94 15.27 8.78 1.03
N GLN A 95 15.25 7.59 0.43
CA GLN A 95 16.22 7.17 -0.57
C GLN A 95 15.48 6.78 -1.85
N VAL A 96 15.92 7.33 -2.99
CA VAL A 96 15.45 6.93 -4.32
C VAL A 96 16.58 6.19 -5.01
N ARG A 97 16.27 5.05 -5.62
CA ARG A 97 17.23 4.20 -6.33
C ARG A 97 16.60 3.70 -7.63
N PHE A 98 17.36 3.76 -8.70
CA PHE A 98 17.04 3.08 -9.95
C PHE A 98 17.60 1.67 -9.87
N ILE A 99 16.76 0.67 -10.14
CA ILE A 99 17.08 -0.76 -10.10
C ILE A 99 16.97 -1.36 -11.49
#